data_AF-A0A6J2KL94-F1
#
_entry.id   AF-A0A6J2KL94-F1
#
_cell.length_a   1.000
_cell.length_b   1.000
_cell.length_c   1.000
_cell.angle_alpha   90.00
_cell.angle_beta   90.00
_cell.angle_gamma   90.00
#
_symmetry.space_group_name_H-M   'P 1'
#
loop_
_entity.id
_entity.type
_entity.pdbx_description
1 polymer ?
#
loop_
_entity_poly.entity_id
_entity_poly.type
_entity_poly.pdbx_seq_one_letter_code
_entity_poly.pdbx_strand_id
1 'polypeptide(L)'
;MASKFTKNAILTRTLHSCCLVCETYLPSERDVALHISKEEHKKSLEASSFVAEFIEDRIRKVKKGFFCEFCNKYLSTIIKGRFHVTGNEHIRNKGAYLFERLENGMVLFRNIVITKEAWNGIIGKKCIICAIEFNDVKKHITSVKHIFNMLKFDVQFGIYGGLYRKTMDDSFHCLTCNEVFESPTRACISSHFLHPNHQEIYDKLEKSSKEQIEQSNYQQKLSNLTDPKGTAESKDPILKKVPMERYINDFYPIKNPCLGGTDIVINMRTVVNIFSFYFITQLNSLICEVCEVTLTLDEIDTHKVTKKHERAMMDTPVIVLRCAEDEFIREVRPEIYHCGYCNITYNGLSKIVYHLNTSNHKECKTSSSWRFYMHIQTKNKNKQQ
;
A
#
# COMPACT_ATOMS: atom_id res chain seq x y z
N MET A 1 -14.98 -6.86 -7.62
CA MET A 1 -14.77 -8.08 -6.81
C MET A 1 -13.94 -9.07 -7.61
N ALA A 2 -12.92 -9.69 -7.00
CA ALA A 2 -12.21 -10.83 -7.60
C ALA A 2 -13.18 -11.97 -7.90
N SER A 3 -13.08 -12.57 -9.07
CA SER A 3 -13.63 -13.91 -9.25
C SER A 3 -12.91 -14.87 -8.30
N LYS A 4 -13.65 -15.83 -7.73
CA LYS A 4 -13.12 -16.96 -6.96
C LYS A 4 -11.96 -17.64 -7.70
N PHE A 5 -12.00 -17.66 -9.03
CA PHE A 5 -11.00 -18.30 -9.88
C PHE A 5 -9.65 -17.57 -9.84
N THR A 6 -9.64 -16.24 -9.84
CA THR A 6 -8.36 -15.50 -9.84
C THR A 6 -7.61 -15.68 -8.52
N LYS A 7 -8.31 -15.72 -7.38
CA LYS A 7 -7.72 -16.02 -6.06
C LYS A 7 -7.10 -17.43 -5.96
N ASN A 8 -7.49 -18.34 -6.86
CA ASN A 8 -6.97 -19.72 -6.92
C ASN A 8 -5.98 -19.91 -8.07
N ALA A 9 -5.33 -18.82 -8.53
CA ALA A 9 -4.34 -18.83 -9.61
C ALA A 9 -4.84 -19.43 -10.93
N ILE A 10 -6.14 -19.30 -11.21
CA ILE A 10 -6.76 -19.78 -12.45
C ILE A 10 -6.73 -18.64 -13.46
N LEU A 11 -5.97 -18.82 -14.55
CA LEU A 11 -6.00 -17.95 -15.71
C LEU A 11 -7.22 -18.30 -16.56
N THR A 12 -8.10 -17.34 -16.78
CA THR A 12 -9.32 -17.52 -17.57
C THR A 12 -9.21 -16.73 -18.87
N ARG A 13 -9.59 -17.38 -19.98
CA ARG A 13 -9.81 -16.79 -21.30
C ARG A 13 -11.22 -17.18 -21.75
N THR A 14 -11.61 -16.72 -22.94
CA THR A 14 -12.98 -16.84 -23.47
C THR A 14 -13.62 -18.22 -23.28
N LEU A 15 -12.87 -19.30 -23.57
CA LEU A 15 -13.37 -20.68 -23.49
C LEU A 15 -12.41 -21.63 -22.73
N HIS A 16 -11.34 -21.08 -22.16
CA HIS A 16 -10.24 -21.89 -21.64
C HIS A 16 -9.83 -21.38 -20.27
N SER A 17 -9.71 -22.29 -19.31
CA SER A 17 -9.13 -22.00 -18.02
C SER A 17 -7.88 -22.85 -17.81
N CYS A 18 -6.88 -22.30 -17.13
CA CYS A 18 -5.68 -23.03 -16.77
C CYS A 18 -5.29 -22.69 -15.34
N CYS A 19 -5.06 -23.72 -14.53
CA CYS A 19 -4.49 -23.55 -13.21
C CYS A 19 -2.97 -23.36 -13.34
N LEU A 20 -2.46 -22.18 -12.98
CA LEU A 20 -1.05 -21.85 -13.17
C LEU A 20 -0.13 -22.46 -12.10
N VAL A 21 -0.68 -22.85 -10.94
CA VAL A 21 0.07 -23.56 -9.89
C VAL A 21 0.13 -25.06 -10.12
N CYS A 22 -0.92 -25.64 -10.70
CA CYS A 22 -0.95 -27.07 -11.02
C CYS A 22 -0.48 -27.37 -12.45
N GLU A 23 -0.51 -26.39 -13.36
CA GLU A 23 -0.36 -26.53 -14.82
C GLU A 23 -1.42 -27.45 -15.45
N THR A 24 -2.66 -27.28 -15.02
CA THR A 24 -3.78 -28.11 -15.46
C THR A 24 -4.73 -27.29 -16.33
N TYR A 25 -5.01 -27.78 -17.54
CA TYR A 25 -6.07 -27.25 -18.39
C TYR A 25 -7.45 -27.65 -17.82
N LEU A 26 -8.36 -26.69 -17.77
CA LEU A 26 -9.68 -26.80 -17.17
C LEU A 26 -10.70 -26.27 -18.19
N PRO A 27 -11.44 -27.16 -18.88
CA PRO A 27 -12.27 -26.78 -20.03
C PRO A 27 -13.57 -26.09 -19.64
N SER A 28 -14.06 -26.26 -18.40
CA SER A 28 -15.28 -25.62 -17.93
C SER A 28 -15.16 -25.05 -16.51
N GLU A 29 -16.06 -24.14 -16.15
CA GLU A 29 -16.15 -23.61 -14.77
C GLU A 29 -16.41 -24.72 -13.73
N ARG A 30 -17.15 -25.77 -14.11
CA ARG A 30 -17.38 -26.94 -13.25
C ARG A 30 -16.06 -27.64 -12.94
N ASP A 31 -15.22 -27.85 -13.95
CA ASP A 31 -13.91 -28.47 -13.77
C ASP A 31 -12.99 -27.59 -12.94
N VAL A 32 -13.06 -26.26 -13.11
CA VAL A 32 -12.36 -25.32 -12.23
C VAL A 32 -12.83 -25.48 -10.79
N ALA A 33 -14.14 -25.49 -10.54
CA ALA A 33 -14.70 -25.62 -9.20
C ALA A 33 -14.28 -26.95 -8.51
N LEU A 34 -14.33 -28.06 -9.24
CA LEU A 34 -13.87 -29.37 -8.76
C LEU A 34 -12.35 -29.41 -8.56
N HIS A 35 -11.58 -28.74 -9.41
CA HIS A 35 -10.13 -28.68 -9.29
C HIS A 35 -9.69 -27.90 -8.05
N ILE A 36 -10.25 -26.71 -7.82
CA ILE A 36 -9.82 -25.85 -6.70
C ILE A 36 -10.24 -26.41 -5.33
N SER A 37 -11.23 -27.31 -5.28
CA SER A 37 -11.60 -27.99 -4.03
C SER A 37 -10.65 -29.11 -3.62
N LYS A 38 -9.82 -29.62 -4.54
CA LYS A 38 -8.88 -30.72 -4.28
C LYS A 38 -7.76 -30.29 -3.33
N GLU A 39 -7.40 -31.17 -2.41
CA GLU A 39 -6.31 -30.92 -1.44
C GLU A 39 -4.95 -30.73 -2.14
N GLU A 40 -4.71 -31.42 -3.26
CA GLU A 40 -3.48 -31.24 -4.04
C GLU A 40 -3.37 -29.82 -4.62
N HIS A 41 -4.50 -29.23 -5.03
CA HIS A 41 -4.53 -27.85 -5.51
C HIS A 41 -4.23 -26.88 -4.36
N LYS A 42 -4.91 -27.02 -3.21
CA LYS A 42 -4.71 -26.15 -2.05
C LYS A 42 -3.25 -26.12 -1.61
N LYS A 43 -2.61 -27.30 -1.49
CA LYS A 43 -1.18 -27.42 -1.17
C LYS A 43 -0.30 -26.73 -2.21
N SER A 44 -0.60 -26.90 -3.49
CA SER A 44 0.15 -26.24 -4.59
C SER A 44 -0.02 -24.72 -4.57
N LEU A 45 -1.22 -24.24 -4.21
CA LEU A 45 -1.53 -22.82 -4.08
C LEU A 45 -0.79 -22.21 -2.88
N GLU A 46 -0.82 -22.86 -1.71
CA GLU A 46 -0.12 -22.43 -0.50
C GLU A 46 1.40 -22.38 -0.67
N ALA A 47 1.98 -23.38 -1.34
CA ALA A 47 3.41 -23.41 -1.66
C ALA A 47 3.83 -22.28 -2.62
N SER A 48 2.87 -21.70 -3.34
CA SER A 48 3.09 -20.64 -4.31
C SER A 48 2.89 -19.28 -3.63
N SER A 49 3.99 -18.64 -3.25
CA SER A 49 3.94 -17.37 -2.53
C SER A 49 3.71 -16.15 -3.43
N PHE A 50 3.19 -15.08 -2.82
CA PHE A 50 3.25 -13.75 -3.41
C PHE A 50 4.69 -13.27 -3.50
N VAL A 51 5.00 -12.54 -4.57
CA VAL A 51 6.32 -11.91 -4.71
C VAL A 51 6.37 -10.73 -3.74
N ALA A 52 7.42 -10.66 -2.92
CA ALA A 52 7.55 -9.64 -1.88
C ALA A 52 7.42 -8.20 -2.42
N GLU A 53 8.01 -7.90 -3.58
CA GLU A 53 7.89 -6.59 -4.26
C GLU A 53 6.44 -6.24 -4.65
N PHE A 54 5.56 -7.23 -4.78
CA PHE A 54 4.21 -7.09 -5.34
C PHE A 54 3.12 -7.69 -4.45
N ILE A 55 3.36 -7.75 -3.14
CA ILE A 55 2.39 -8.33 -2.20
C ILE A 55 1.07 -7.55 -2.24
N GLU A 56 1.16 -6.22 -2.23
CA GLU A 56 0.03 -5.27 -2.36
C GLU A 56 -0.61 -5.29 -3.75
N ASP A 57 0.08 -5.82 -4.74
CA ASP A 57 -0.42 -5.99 -6.11
C ASP A 57 -0.96 -7.40 -6.36
N ARG A 58 -0.93 -8.26 -5.34
CA ARG A 58 -1.37 -9.66 -5.39
C ARG A 58 -0.75 -10.38 -6.60
N ILE A 59 0.54 -10.17 -6.84
CA ILE A 59 1.27 -10.90 -7.88
C ILE A 59 1.97 -12.10 -7.26
N ARG A 60 1.56 -13.30 -7.65
CA ARG A 60 2.08 -14.56 -7.14
C ARG A 60 3.02 -15.26 -8.10
N LYS A 61 4.03 -15.95 -7.57
CA LYS A 61 4.97 -16.75 -8.35
C LYS A 61 4.32 -18.09 -8.70
N VAL A 62 4.10 -18.33 -9.98
CA VAL A 62 3.54 -19.60 -10.50
C VAL A 62 4.65 -20.41 -11.19
N LYS A 63 4.38 -21.67 -11.53
CA LYS A 63 5.41 -22.59 -12.04
C LYS A 63 6.23 -22.03 -13.20
N LYS A 64 5.60 -21.31 -14.13
CA LYS A 64 6.25 -20.75 -15.33
C LYS A 64 6.39 -19.22 -15.35
N GLY A 65 6.19 -18.53 -14.23
CA GLY A 65 6.32 -17.06 -14.22
C GLY A 65 5.55 -16.44 -13.07
N PHE A 66 4.79 -15.40 -13.37
CA PHE A 66 4.05 -14.64 -12.38
C PHE A 66 2.59 -14.45 -12.81
N PHE A 67 1.72 -14.27 -11.84
CA PHE A 67 0.29 -14.10 -12.08
C PHE A 67 -0.28 -13.00 -11.20
N CYS A 68 -0.92 -12.01 -11.82
CA CYS A 68 -1.63 -10.94 -11.15
C CYS A 68 -3.09 -11.34 -10.89
N GLU A 69 -3.48 -11.45 -9.62
CA GLU A 69 -4.84 -11.83 -9.23
C GLU A 69 -5.88 -10.75 -9.54
N PHE A 70 -5.50 -9.47 -9.47
CA PHE A 70 -6.39 -8.35 -9.76
C PHE A 70 -6.76 -8.26 -11.25
N CYS A 71 -5.83 -8.61 -12.13
CA CYS A 71 -6.01 -8.46 -13.57
C CYS A 71 -6.25 -9.78 -14.31
N ASN A 72 -6.28 -10.91 -13.60
CA ASN A 72 -6.27 -12.24 -14.19
C ASN A 72 -5.22 -12.39 -15.31
N LYS A 73 -4.00 -11.89 -15.06
CA LYS A 73 -2.98 -11.74 -16.09
C LYS A 73 -1.72 -12.53 -15.77
N TYR A 74 -1.31 -13.36 -16.72
CA TYR A 74 -0.02 -14.02 -16.69
C TYR A 74 1.09 -13.09 -17.15
N LEU A 75 2.21 -13.13 -16.44
CA LEU A 75 3.37 -12.29 -16.63
C LEU A 75 4.59 -13.21 -16.72
N SER A 76 5.19 -13.30 -17.91
CA SER A 76 6.29 -14.24 -18.17
C SER A 76 7.59 -13.88 -17.42
N THR A 77 7.75 -12.64 -16.98
CA THR A 77 8.94 -12.17 -16.24
C THR A 77 8.54 -11.15 -15.19
N ILE A 78 9.40 -10.97 -14.17
CA ILE A 78 9.18 -9.98 -13.12
C ILE A 78 9.20 -8.54 -13.67
N ILE A 79 9.99 -8.29 -14.71
CA ILE A 79 10.06 -7.00 -15.42
C ILE A 79 8.70 -6.65 -16.01
N LYS A 80 8.00 -7.60 -16.64
CA LYS A 80 6.63 -7.39 -17.11
C LYS A 80 5.67 -7.11 -15.96
N GLY A 81 5.90 -7.69 -14.77
CA GLY A 81 5.19 -7.32 -13.55
C GLY A 81 5.38 -5.85 -13.17
N ARG A 82 6.61 -5.35 -13.15
CA ARG A 82 6.91 -3.93 -12.87
C ARG A 82 6.19 -2.98 -13.82
N PHE A 83 6.21 -3.27 -15.12
CA PHE A 83 5.47 -2.47 -16.11
C PHE A 83 3.95 -2.63 -15.98
N HIS A 84 3.48 -3.81 -15.59
CA HIS A 84 2.06 -4.08 -15.46
C HIS A 84 1.42 -3.28 -14.34
N VAL A 85 2.05 -3.23 -13.16
CA VAL A 85 1.47 -2.58 -11.97
C VAL A 85 1.34 -1.07 -12.11
N THR A 86 2.12 -0.45 -12.99
CA THR A 86 2.02 0.98 -13.31
C THR A 86 0.91 1.30 -14.31
N GLY A 87 0.29 0.28 -14.93
CA GLY A 87 -0.75 0.48 -15.93
C GLY A 87 -2.10 0.87 -15.32
N ASN A 88 -2.84 1.76 -16.00
CA ASN A 88 -4.17 2.21 -15.56
C ASN A 88 -5.17 1.07 -15.33
N GLU A 89 -5.08 0.00 -16.13
CA GLU A 89 -5.91 -1.20 -15.96
C GLU A 89 -5.68 -1.84 -14.58
N HIS A 90 -4.42 -2.02 -14.17
CA HIS A 90 -4.07 -2.59 -12.88
C HIS A 90 -4.48 -1.67 -11.74
N ILE A 91 -4.19 -0.37 -11.84
CA ILE A 91 -4.56 0.62 -10.83
C ILE A 91 -6.08 0.59 -10.59
N ARG A 92 -6.88 0.55 -11.66
CA ARG A 92 -8.34 0.45 -11.58
C ARG A 92 -8.79 -0.86 -10.94
N ASN A 93 -8.25 -1.99 -11.38
CA ASN A 93 -8.63 -3.31 -10.86
C ASN A 93 -8.26 -3.44 -9.38
N LYS A 94 -7.04 -3.04 -8.99
CA LYS A 94 -6.59 -2.99 -7.60
C LYS A 94 -7.49 -2.07 -6.76
N GLY A 95 -7.75 -0.86 -7.23
CA GLY A 95 -8.61 0.10 -6.53
C GLY A 95 -10.02 -0.44 -6.30
N ALA A 96 -10.59 -1.13 -7.28
CA ALA A 96 -11.92 -1.75 -7.16
C ALA A 96 -12.00 -2.86 -6.09
N TYR A 97 -10.88 -3.44 -5.68
CA TYR A 97 -10.83 -4.43 -4.60
C TYR A 97 -10.77 -3.80 -3.21
N LEU A 98 -10.40 -2.52 -3.13
CA LEU A 98 -10.28 -1.80 -1.87
C LEU A 98 -11.62 -1.19 -1.42
N PHE A 99 -12.68 -1.36 -2.21
CA PHE A 99 -14.03 -0.92 -1.85
C PHE A 99 -14.79 -2.00 -1.11
N GLU A 100 -15.45 -1.58 -0.03
CA GLU A 100 -16.41 -2.36 0.73
C GLU A 100 -17.68 -1.53 0.95
N ARG A 101 -18.86 -2.15 0.83
CA ARG A 101 -20.13 -1.48 1.11
C ARG A 101 -20.51 -1.66 2.57
N LEU A 102 -20.86 -0.57 3.22
CA LEU A 102 -21.40 -0.58 4.58
C LEU A 102 -22.93 -0.60 4.52
N GLU A 103 -23.59 -1.16 5.55
CA GLU A 103 -25.05 -1.38 5.58
C GLU A 103 -25.88 -0.10 5.43
N ASN A 104 -25.34 1.04 5.86
CA ASN A 104 -25.98 2.36 5.76
C ASN A 104 -25.87 3.02 4.37
N GLY A 105 -25.29 2.33 3.39
CA GLY A 105 -25.10 2.83 2.02
C GLY A 105 -23.85 3.70 1.85
N MET A 106 -23.00 3.79 2.87
CA MET A 106 -21.64 4.33 2.76
C MET A 106 -20.70 3.32 2.09
N VAL A 107 -19.55 3.81 1.64
CA VAL A 107 -18.52 2.99 1.00
C VAL A 107 -17.21 3.17 1.74
N LEU A 108 -16.63 2.08 2.24
CA LEU A 108 -15.27 2.08 2.77
C LEU A 108 -14.30 1.92 1.60
N PHE A 109 -13.30 2.79 1.53
CA PHE A 109 -12.14 2.63 0.65
C PHE A 109 -10.87 2.64 1.48
N ARG A 110 -10.13 1.53 1.49
CA ARG A 110 -9.02 1.32 2.42
C ARG A 110 -9.50 1.52 3.87
N ASN A 111 -9.13 2.64 4.49
CA ASN A 111 -9.49 3.00 5.86
C ASN A 111 -10.28 4.32 5.91
N ILE A 112 -10.99 4.67 4.84
CA ILE A 112 -11.76 5.91 4.75
C ILE A 112 -13.19 5.61 4.37
N VAL A 113 -14.11 6.07 5.22
CA VAL A 113 -15.54 6.02 4.94
C VAL A 113 -15.93 7.18 4.02
N ILE A 114 -16.41 6.82 2.83
CA ILE A 114 -17.03 7.73 1.86
C ILE A 114 -18.51 7.82 2.19
N THR A 115 -18.99 9.04 2.41
CA THR A 115 -20.40 9.29 2.74
C THR A 115 -21.32 8.85 1.60
N LYS A 116 -22.57 8.55 1.94
CA LYS A 116 -23.59 8.19 0.96
C LYS A 116 -23.80 9.31 -0.06
N GLU A 117 -23.76 10.56 0.39
CA GLU A 117 -23.91 11.76 -0.43
C GLU A 117 -22.75 11.87 -1.42
N ALA A 118 -21.50 11.79 -0.93
CA ALA A 118 -20.33 11.87 -1.80
C ALA A 118 -20.26 10.70 -2.79
N TRP A 119 -20.55 9.48 -2.32
CA TRP A 119 -20.58 8.33 -3.22
C TRP A 119 -21.60 8.50 -4.36
N ASN A 120 -22.75 9.11 -4.09
CA ASN A 120 -23.82 9.35 -5.08
C ASN A 120 -23.71 10.71 -5.78
N GLY A 121 -22.66 11.50 -5.55
CA GLY A 121 -22.51 12.83 -6.16
C GLY A 121 -23.63 13.78 -5.78
N ILE A 122 -23.96 13.82 -4.49
CA ILE A 122 -25.00 14.69 -3.93
C ILE A 122 -24.34 15.83 -3.15
N ILE A 123 -24.67 17.05 -3.53
CA ILE A 123 -24.23 18.28 -2.86
C ILE A 123 -25.49 19.11 -2.56
N GLY A 124 -25.90 19.12 -1.30
CA GLY A 124 -27.18 19.71 -0.89
C GLY A 124 -28.37 19.00 -1.57
N LYS A 125 -29.19 19.76 -2.31
CA LYS A 125 -30.33 19.25 -3.10
C LYS A 125 -30.01 19.03 -4.58
N LYS A 126 -28.73 19.02 -4.95
CA LYS A 126 -28.26 18.87 -6.32
C LYS A 126 -27.52 17.57 -6.48
N CYS A 127 -27.76 16.89 -7.60
CA CYS A 127 -26.95 15.76 -8.03
C CYS A 127 -26.05 16.21 -9.18
N ILE A 128 -24.75 16.20 -8.96
CA ILE A 128 -23.76 16.61 -9.98
C ILE A 128 -23.58 15.55 -11.07
N ILE A 129 -23.93 14.29 -10.78
CA ILE A 129 -23.86 13.16 -11.72
C ILE A 129 -25.02 13.23 -12.73
N CYS A 130 -26.20 13.58 -12.23
CA CYS A 130 -27.40 13.72 -13.05
C CYS A 130 -27.60 15.14 -13.57
N ALA A 131 -26.87 16.13 -13.03
CA ALA A 131 -27.06 17.56 -13.27
C ALA A 131 -28.52 18.02 -13.07
N ILE A 132 -29.15 17.57 -11.97
CA ILE A 132 -30.52 17.95 -11.61
C ILE A 132 -30.62 18.35 -10.14
N GLU A 133 -31.63 19.15 -9.84
CA GLU A 133 -32.14 19.32 -8.48
C GLU A 133 -33.18 18.25 -8.18
N PHE A 134 -33.25 17.82 -6.91
CA PHE A 134 -34.22 16.83 -6.47
C PHE A 134 -34.71 17.17 -5.05
N ASN A 135 -35.89 16.64 -4.70
CA ASN A 135 -36.49 16.88 -3.37
C ASN A 135 -36.29 15.70 -2.40
N ASP A 136 -36.13 14.49 -2.93
CA ASP A 136 -36.00 13.27 -2.14
C ASP A 136 -34.74 12.50 -2.60
N VAL A 137 -33.69 12.54 -1.75
CA VAL A 137 -32.41 11.86 -2.01
C VAL A 137 -32.64 10.37 -2.26
N LYS A 138 -33.49 9.71 -1.46
CA LYS A 138 -33.67 8.25 -1.51
C LYS A 138 -34.33 7.82 -2.81
N LYS A 139 -35.38 8.54 -3.25
CA LYS A 139 -36.01 8.29 -4.56
C LYS A 139 -35.05 8.58 -5.71
N HIS A 140 -34.26 9.64 -5.59
CA HIS A 140 -33.31 10.02 -6.63
C HIS A 140 -32.21 8.96 -6.82
N ILE A 141 -31.48 8.59 -5.76
CA ILE A 141 -30.33 7.68 -5.86
C ILE A 141 -30.70 6.23 -6.20
N THR A 142 -31.97 5.86 -6.00
CA THR A 142 -32.50 4.53 -6.38
C THR A 142 -33.12 4.52 -7.77
N SER A 143 -33.24 5.68 -8.43
CA SER A 143 -33.77 5.75 -9.78
C SER A 143 -32.84 5.06 -10.78
N VAL A 144 -33.45 4.38 -11.76
CA VAL A 144 -32.72 3.71 -12.84
C VAL A 144 -31.78 4.70 -13.56
N LYS A 145 -32.27 5.92 -13.83
CA LYS A 145 -31.48 6.98 -14.48
C LYS A 145 -30.20 7.32 -13.69
N HIS A 146 -30.31 7.47 -12.37
CA HIS A 146 -29.14 7.75 -11.52
C HIS A 146 -28.14 6.60 -11.54
N ILE A 147 -28.62 5.37 -11.42
CA ILE A 147 -27.77 4.16 -11.43
C ILE A 147 -27.02 4.03 -12.77
N PHE A 148 -27.68 4.29 -13.90
CA PHE A 148 -27.01 4.29 -15.21
C PHE A 148 -25.95 5.38 -15.32
N ASN A 149 -26.21 6.58 -14.80
CA ASN A 149 -25.19 7.64 -14.78
C ASN A 149 -24.02 7.28 -13.85
N MET A 150 -24.26 6.64 -12.71
CA MET A 150 -23.20 6.11 -11.83
C MET A 150 -22.28 5.12 -12.55
N LEU A 151 -22.81 4.30 -13.46
CA LEU A 151 -21.99 3.39 -14.29
C LEU A 151 -21.21 4.12 -15.39
N LYS A 152 -21.72 5.25 -15.87
CA LYS A 152 -21.07 6.07 -16.90
C LYS A 152 -19.93 6.93 -16.32
N PHE A 153 -20.15 7.53 -15.16
CA PHE A 153 -19.19 8.41 -14.47
C PHE A 153 -18.40 7.63 -13.42
N ASP A 154 -17.59 6.69 -13.92
CA ASP A 154 -16.83 5.77 -13.08
C ASP A 154 -15.81 6.48 -12.18
N VAL A 155 -15.51 5.85 -11.04
CA VAL A 155 -14.54 6.35 -10.08
C VAL A 155 -13.13 6.15 -10.63
N GLN A 156 -12.32 7.19 -10.47
CA GLN A 156 -10.92 7.23 -10.85
C GLN A 156 -10.04 7.36 -9.61
N PHE A 157 -8.85 6.79 -9.73
CA PHE A 157 -7.85 6.75 -8.66
C PHE A 157 -6.74 7.74 -8.98
N GLY A 158 -6.56 8.71 -8.10
CA GLY A 158 -5.49 9.70 -8.14
C GLY A 158 -4.27 9.26 -7.32
N ILE A 159 -3.24 10.09 -7.35
CA ILE A 159 -2.10 9.94 -6.45
C ILE A 159 -2.53 10.12 -4.98
N TYR A 160 -1.72 9.62 -4.04
CA TYR A 160 -1.98 9.70 -2.60
C TYR A 160 -3.33 9.12 -2.14
N GLY A 161 -3.90 8.16 -2.88
CA GLY A 161 -5.20 7.58 -2.53
C GLY A 161 -6.38 8.49 -2.86
N GLY A 162 -6.17 9.53 -3.68
CA GLY A 162 -7.22 10.39 -4.17
C GLY A 162 -8.31 9.60 -4.89
N LEU A 163 -9.56 9.90 -4.56
CA LEU A 163 -10.73 9.32 -5.19
C LEU A 163 -11.55 10.43 -5.83
N TYR A 164 -11.76 10.32 -7.13
CA TYR A 164 -12.52 11.33 -7.86
C TYR A 164 -13.30 10.71 -9.00
N ARG A 165 -14.20 11.50 -9.59
CA ARG A 165 -14.83 11.18 -10.87
C ARG A 165 -14.91 12.45 -11.71
N LYS A 166 -14.92 12.26 -13.02
CA LYS A 166 -15.14 13.34 -13.96
C LYS A 166 -16.64 13.54 -14.16
N THR A 167 -17.12 14.77 -14.12
CA THR A 167 -18.53 15.12 -14.32
C THR A 167 -18.80 15.50 -15.78
N MET A 168 -20.04 15.89 -16.10
CA MET A 168 -20.45 16.22 -17.48
C MET A 168 -19.84 17.51 -18.03
N ASP A 169 -19.50 18.45 -17.16
CA ASP A 169 -18.99 19.79 -17.47
C ASP A 169 -17.46 19.86 -17.48
N ASP A 170 -16.78 18.71 -17.65
CA ASP A 170 -15.31 18.59 -17.60
C ASP A 170 -14.69 18.90 -16.23
N SER A 171 -15.50 19.17 -15.21
CA SER A 171 -15.03 19.31 -13.82
C SER A 171 -14.80 17.95 -13.14
N PHE A 172 -14.23 18.00 -11.95
CA PHE A 172 -13.89 16.83 -11.16
C PHE A 172 -14.56 16.88 -9.81
N HIS A 173 -15.16 15.77 -9.42
CA HIS A 173 -15.76 15.58 -8.11
C HIS A 173 -14.86 14.72 -7.25
N CYS A 174 -14.43 15.26 -6.11
CA CYS A 174 -13.69 14.52 -5.09
C CYS A 174 -14.64 13.73 -4.20
N LEU A 175 -14.44 12.42 -4.08
CA LEU A 175 -15.31 11.57 -3.25
C LEU A 175 -14.98 11.68 -1.76
N THR A 176 -13.80 12.17 -1.37
CA THR A 176 -13.42 12.25 0.05
C THR A 176 -13.92 13.54 0.71
N CYS A 177 -13.77 14.70 0.05
CA CYS A 177 -14.29 15.98 0.57
C CYS A 177 -15.66 16.37 -0.01
N ASN A 178 -16.17 15.63 -0.99
CA ASN A 178 -17.41 15.92 -1.72
C ASN A 178 -17.41 17.26 -2.47
N GLU A 179 -16.24 17.83 -2.77
CA GLU A 179 -16.12 19.08 -3.52
C GLU A 179 -16.03 18.85 -5.02
N VAL A 180 -16.54 19.83 -5.78
CA VAL A 180 -16.34 19.92 -7.23
C VAL A 180 -15.30 20.98 -7.51
N PHE A 181 -14.32 20.64 -8.34
CA PHE A 181 -13.23 21.52 -8.71
C PHE A 181 -12.90 21.39 -10.19
N GLU A 182 -12.43 22.48 -10.78
CA GLU A 182 -11.94 22.49 -12.15
C GLU A 182 -10.44 22.18 -12.16
N SER A 183 -9.98 21.52 -13.21
CA SER A 183 -8.56 21.29 -13.40
C SER A 183 -8.24 21.33 -14.89
N PRO A 184 -7.32 22.21 -15.35
CA PRO A 184 -7.05 22.38 -16.78
C PRO A 184 -6.42 21.13 -17.41
N THR A 185 -5.82 20.24 -16.62
CA THR A 185 -5.31 18.94 -17.09
C THR A 185 -5.45 17.85 -16.03
N ARG A 186 -5.48 16.59 -16.47
CA ARG A 186 -5.45 15.41 -15.57
C ARG A 186 -4.27 15.38 -14.59
N ALA A 187 -3.13 15.96 -14.96
CA ALA A 187 -1.93 16.03 -14.11
C ALA A 187 -2.12 16.97 -12.91
N CYS A 188 -2.98 17.99 -13.07
CA CYS A 188 -3.28 18.99 -12.04
C CYS A 188 -4.34 18.52 -11.03
N ILE A 189 -5.05 17.41 -11.26
CA ILE A 189 -6.00 16.84 -10.28
C ILE A 189 -5.28 16.50 -8.97
N SER A 190 -4.03 16.06 -9.09
CA SER A 190 -3.10 15.79 -7.99
C SER A 190 -2.93 16.94 -7.00
N SER A 191 -3.01 18.20 -7.46
CA SER A 191 -2.83 19.36 -6.58
C SER A 191 -3.99 19.53 -5.61
N HIS A 192 -5.20 19.10 -5.97
CA HIS A 192 -6.34 19.08 -5.05
C HIS A 192 -6.06 18.18 -3.84
N PHE A 193 -5.54 16.97 -4.07
CA PHE A 193 -5.23 16.00 -3.00
C PHE A 193 -4.02 16.40 -2.15
N LEU A 194 -3.16 17.30 -2.66
CA LEU A 194 -2.03 17.86 -1.93
C LEU A 194 -2.38 19.17 -1.22
N HIS A 195 -3.56 19.73 -1.45
CA HIS A 195 -3.96 20.97 -0.83
C HIS A 195 -4.16 20.75 0.68
N PRO A 196 -3.64 21.64 1.56
CA PRO A 196 -3.73 21.46 3.02
C PRO A 196 -5.15 21.20 3.52
N ASN A 197 -6.14 21.95 3.01
CA ASN A 197 -7.55 21.75 3.37
C ASN A 197 -8.06 20.33 3.07
N HIS A 198 -7.64 19.75 1.94
CA HIS A 198 -8.03 18.39 1.58
C HIS A 198 -7.33 17.37 2.50
N GLN A 199 -6.03 17.55 2.75
CA GLN A 199 -5.26 16.69 3.64
C GLN A 199 -5.84 16.66 5.05
N GLU A 200 -6.27 17.80 5.59
CA GLU A 200 -6.94 17.86 6.89
C GLU A 200 -8.27 17.08 6.91
N ILE A 201 -9.08 17.19 5.85
CA ILE A 201 -10.34 16.43 5.73
C ILE A 201 -10.02 14.93 5.67
N TYR A 202 -9.05 14.55 4.86
CA TYR A 202 -8.64 13.15 4.69
C TYR A 202 -8.13 12.55 6.01
N ASP A 203 -7.28 13.26 6.75
CA ASP A 203 -6.78 12.83 8.06
C ASP A 203 -7.90 12.69 9.10
N LYS A 204 -8.89 13.59 9.09
CA LYS A 204 -10.08 13.50 9.96
C LYS A 204 -10.90 12.25 9.64
N LEU A 205 -11.14 11.97 8.36
CA LEU A 205 -11.87 10.79 7.92
C LEU A 205 -11.13 9.50 8.27
N GLU A 206 -9.81 9.46 8.11
CA GLU A 206 -9.00 8.29 8.45
C GLU A 206 -9.05 8.00 9.96
N LYS A 207 -8.94 9.05 10.81
CA LYS A 207 -9.05 8.91 12.27
C LYS A 207 -10.43 8.41 12.69
N SER A 208 -11.49 9.04 12.19
CA SER A 208 -12.87 8.66 12.52
C SER A 208 -13.20 7.23 12.08
N SER A 209 -12.69 6.80 10.92
CA SER A 209 -12.88 5.44 10.43
C SER A 209 -12.18 4.40 11.31
N LYS A 210 -10.96 4.70 11.80
CA LYS A 210 -10.24 3.82 12.74
C LYS A 210 -11.01 3.67 14.06
N GLU A 211 -11.52 4.77 14.61
CA GLU A 211 -12.33 4.76 15.83
C GLU A 211 -13.62 3.94 15.66
N GLN A 212 -14.30 4.07 14.51
CA GLN A 212 -15.51 3.29 14.19
C GLN A 212 -15.22 1.79 14.00
N ILE A 213 -14.10 1.44 13.35
CA ILE A 213 -13.66 0.05 13.18
C ILE A 213 -13.25 -0.56 14.52
N GLU A 214 -12.62 0.20 15.42
CA GLU A 214 -12.28 -0.26 16.77
C GLU A 214 -13.53 -0.48 17.64
N GLN A 215 -14.53 0.42 17.55
CA GLN A 215 -15.80 0.28 18.25
C GLN A 215 -16.65 -0.88 17.73
N SER A 216 -16.70 -1.11 16.41
CA SER A 216 -17.42 -2.25 15.83
C SER A 216 -16.77 -3.59 16.17
N ASN A 217 -15.43 -3.65 16.17
CA ASN A 217 -14.67 -4.82 16.62
C ASN A 217 -14.87 -5.09 18.12
N TYR A 218 -15.02 -4.05 18.95
CA TYR A 218 -15.34 -4.19 20.37
C TYR A 218 -16.77 -4.72 20.60
N GLN A 219 -17.74 -4.26 19.82
CA GLN A 219 -19.13 -4.76 19.86
C GLN A 219 -19.26 -6.19 19.33
N GLN A 220 -18.54 -6.56 18.27
CA GLN A 220 -18.45 -7.96 17.80
C GLN A 220 -17.77 -8.88 18.82
N LYS A 221 -16.79 -8.39 19.58
CA LYS A 221 -16.20 -9.12 20.71
C LYS A 221 -17.20 -9.35 21.84
N LEU A 222 -18.12 -8.40 22.05
CA LEU A 222 -19.16 -8.50 23.07
C LEU A 222 -20.29 -9.46 22.67
N SER A 223 -20.64 -9.54 21.37
CA SER A 223 -21.63 -10.51 20.86
C SER A 223 -21.11 -11.94 20.80
N ASN A 224 -19.79 -12.14 20.75
CA ASN A 224 -19.16 -13.47 20.69
C ASN A 224 -18.80 -14.05 22.07
N LEU A 225 -19.30 -13.46 23.17
CA LEU A 225 -19.12 -13.97 24.54
C LEU A 225 -20.09 -15.10 24.93
N THR A 226 -20.86 -15.65 23.99
CA THR A 226 -21.66 -16.86 24.20
C THR A 226 -21.20 -17.99 23.29
N ASP A 227 -19.95 -18.42 23.42
CA ASP A 227 -19.60 -19.86 23.42
C ASP A 227 -18.11 -20.05 23.75
N PRO A 228 -17.75 -20.87 24.77
CA PRO A 228 -16.37 -21.05 25.18
C PRO A 228 -15.72 -22.19 24.40
N LYS A 229 -14.87 -21.86 23.42
CA LYS A 229 -13.64 -22.60 23.06
C LYS A 229 -12.98 -21.96 21.83
N GLY A 230 -11.97 -21.14 22.07
CA GLY A 230 -11.09 -20.62 21.02
C GLY A 230 -9.77 -20.19 21.65
N THR A 231 -8.72 -20.90 21.31
CA THR A 231 -7.35 -20.75 21.80
C THR A 231 -6.80 -19.33 21.64
N ALA A 232 -6.15 -18.82 22.70
CA ALA A 232 -5.61 -17.46 22.76
C ALA A 232 -4.53 -17.21 21.69
N GLU A 233 -4.83 -16.35 20.71
CA GLU A 233 -3.81 -15.75 19.85
C GLU A 233 -3.04 -14.65 20.61
N SER A 234 -1.72 -14.67 20.46
CA SER A 234 -0.76 -13.77 21.11
C SER A 234 -1.03 -12.28 20.77
N LYS A 235 -1.01 -11.43 21.80
CA LYS A 235 -1.16 -9.97 21.76
C LYS A 235 0.11 -9.22 21.33
N ASP A 236 1.14 -9.90 20.80
CA ASP A 236 2.42 -9.26 20.46
C ASP A 236 2.30 -8.37 19.19
N PRO A 237 2.55 -7.04 19.28
CA PRO A 237 2.56 -6.13 18.14
C PRO A 237 3.71 -6.41 17.15
N ILE A 238 4.79 -7.07 17.59
CA ILE A 238 5.89 -7.47 16.72
C ILE A 238 5.50 -8.77 16.03
N LEU A 239 5.39 -8.72 14.70
CA LEU A 239 5.12 -9.90 13.89
C LEU A 239 6.38 -10.78 13.81
N LYS A 240 7.54 -10.17 13.50
CA LYS A 240 8.84 -10.84 13.36
C LYS A 240 10.00 -9.89 13.66
N LYS A 241 11.08 -10.43 14.25
CA LYS A 241 12.41 -9.82 14.25
C LYS A 241 13.29 -10.61 13.27
N VAL A 242 13.85 -9.94 12.25
CA VAL A 242 14.61 -10.60 11.18
C VAL A 242 15.98 -9.95 11.10
N PRO A 243 17.11 -10.68 11.22
CA PRO A 243 18.44 -10.11 11.00
C PRO A 243 18.52 -9.34 9.68
N MET A 244 19.20 -8.19 9.66
CA MET A 244 19.27 -7.32 8.48
C MET A 244 19.84 -8.06 7.26
N GLU A 245 20.81 -8.95 7.47
CA GLU A 245 21.37 -9.82 6.41
C GLU A 245 20.31 -10.70 5.71
N ARG A 246 19.28 -11.13 6.43
CA ARG A 246 18.19 -11.97 5.90
C ARG A 246 17.03 -11.14 5.37
N TYR A 247 16.89 -9.91 5.86
CA TYR A 247 15.87 -8.97 5.40
C TYR A 247 16.25 -8.31 4.08
N ILE A 248 17.51 -7.91 3.92
CA ILE A 248 18.02 -7.21 2.75
C ILE A 248 18.50 -8.23 1.72
N ASN A 249 17.72 -8.41 0.67
CA ASN A 249 18.05 -9.29 -0.46
C ASN A 249 18.90 -8.57 -1.51
N ASP A 250 18.69 -7.26 -1.68
CA ASP A 250 19.42 -6.44 -2.64
C ASP A 250 19.46 -5.00 -2.13
N PHE A 251 20.56 -4.30 -2.41
CA PHE A 251 20.67 -2.86 -2.20
C PHE A 251 21.66 -2.22 -3.14
N TYR A 252 21.43 -0.96 -3.50
CA TYR A 252 22.36 -0.20 -4.32
C TYR A 252 22.25 1.31 -4.08
N PRO A 253 23.36 2.06 -4.28
CA PRO A 253 23.36 3.50 -4.09
C PRO A 253 22.71 4.22 -5.28
N ILE A 254 22.02 5.32 -4.98
CA ILE A 254 21.51 6.29 -5.94
C ILE A 254 21.94 7.69 -5.52
N LYS A 255 22.22 8.57 -6.49
CA LYS A 255 22.43 9.99 -6.20
C LYS A 255 21.07 10.63 -5.92
N ASN A 256 20.97 11.37 -4.81
CA ASN A 256 19.77 12.14 -4.50
C ASN A 256 19.72 13.35 -5.45
N PRO A 257 18.74 13.41 -6.37
CA PRO A 257 18.70 14.44 -7.40
C PRO A 257 18.26 15.81 -6.87
N CYS A 258 17.70 15.89 -5.67
CA CYS A 258 17.11 17.13 -5.13
C CYS A 258 18.03 17.86 -4.14
N LEU A 259 18.79 17.14 -3.32
CA LEU A 259 19.53 17.74 -2.19
C LEU A 259 21.05 17.50 -2.25
N GLY A 260 21.53 16.76 -3.26
CA GLY A 260 22.88 16.20 -3.24
C GLY A 260 23.01 15.05 -2.23
N GLY A 261 24.10 14.29 -2.31
CA GLY A 261 24.34 13.12 -1.47
C GLY A 261 23.88 11.78 -2.06
N THR A 262 24.04 10.72 -1.26
CA THR A 262 23.78 9.33 -1.66
C THR A 262 22.66 8.75 -0.81
N ASP A 263 21.65 8.19 -1.48
CA ASP A 263 20.66 7.33 -0.86
C ASP A 263 20.94 5.86 -1.20
N ILE A 264 20.45 4.95 -0.38
CA ILE A 264 20.50 3.52 -0.62
C ILE A 264 19.08 3.02 -0.87
N VAL A 265 18.89 2.37 -2.02
CA VAL A 265 17.69 1.61 -2.32
C VAL A 265 17.87 0.22 -1.73
N ILE A 266 16.92 -0.24 -0.93
CA ILE A 266 16.87 -1.56 -0.32
C ILE A 266 15.66 -2.30 -0.89
N ASN A 267 15.87 -3.53 -1.36
CA ASN A 267 14.84 -4.44 -1.85
C ASN A 267 13.90 -3.80 -2.91
N MET A 268 14.39 -2.85 -3.71
CA MET A 268 13.59 -2.12 -4.71
C MET A 268 12.32 -1.46 -4.14
N ARG A 269 12.31 -1.13 -2.85
CA ARG A 269 11.12 -0.63 -2.14
C ARG A 269 11.44 0.53 -1.21
N THR A 270 12.50 0.37 -0.42
CA THR A 270 12.83 1.30 0.66
C THR A 270 14.00 2.16 0.24
N VAL A 271 13.86 3.48 0.34
CA VAL A 271 14.97 4.41 0.07
C VAL A 271 15.32 5.15 1.35
N VAL A 272 16.53 4.94 1.84
CA VAL A 272 17.04 5.63 3.04
C VAL A 272 18.28 6.41 2.66
N ASN A 273 18.58 7.48 3.40
CA ASN A 273 19.86 8.16 3.21
C ASN A 273 21.02 7.23 3.63
N ILE A 274 22.21 7.47 3.10
CA ILE A 274 23.38 6.63 3.38
C ILE A 274 23.72 6.55 4.87
N PHE A 275 23.52 7.61 5.63
CA PHE A 275 23.78 7.61 7.07
C PHE A 275 22.83 6.69 7.83
N SER A 276 21.54 6.73 7.53
CA SER A 276 20.54 5.80 8.08
C SER A 276 20.84 4.35 7.70
N PHE A 277 21.32 4.11 6.48
CA PHE A 277 21.73 2.76 6.08
C PHE A 277 22.81 2.20 7.00
N TYR A 278 23.85 3.00 7.28
CA TYR A 278 24.96 2.67 8.17
C TYR A 278 24.71 3.03 9.65
N PHE A 279 23.46 3.28 10.06
CA PHE A 279 23.12 3.58 11.46
C PHE A 279 23.86 4.78 12.07
N ILE A 280 24.18 5.79 11.25
CA ILE A 280 24.83 7.03 11.68
C ILE A 280 23.75 8.09 11.89
N THR A 281 23.52 8.48 13.13
CA THR A 281 22.58 9.55 13.49
C THR A 281 23.34 10.85 13.76
N GLN A 282 22.66 11.98 13.57
CA GLN A 282 23.21 13.30 13.89
C GLN A 282 22.26 14.00 14.85
N LEU A 283 22.66 14.07 16.12
CA LEU A 283 22.02 14.89 17.14
C LEU A 283 22.92 16.10 17.42
N ASN A 284 23.87 15.94 18.35
CA ASN A 284 24.91 16.93 18.66
C ASN A 284 26.30 16.54 18.09
N SER A 285 26.48 15.26 17.82
CA SER A 285 27.65 14.64 17.19
C SER A 285 27.17 13.54 16.24
N LEU A 286 28.07 13.03 15.40
CA LEU A 286 27.78 11.86 14.56
C LEU A 286 27.98 10.62 15.42
N ILE A 287 26.96 9.78 15.53
CA ILE A 287 26.99 8.59 16.39
C ILE A 287 26.63 7.39 15.53
N CYS A 288 27.46 6.34 15.58
CA CYS A 288 27.06 5.04 15.06
C CYS A 288 26.25 4.29 16.13
N GLU A 289 24.95 4.10 15.89
CA GLU A 289 24.04 3.51 16.87
C GLU A 289 24.33 2.03 17.16
N VAL A 290 24.86 1.28 16.19
CA VAL A 290 25.14 -0.15 16.36
C VAL A 290 26.54 -0.44 16.89
N CYS A 291 27.45 0.53 16.81
CA CYS A 291 28.81 0.42 17.34
C CYS A 291 29.04 1.21 18.62
N GLU A 292 28.10 2.10 18.97
CA GLU A 292 28.13 2.96 20.15
C GLU A 292 29.38 3.84 20.23
N VAL A 293 29.78 4.39 19.08
CA VAL A 293 30.93 5.28 18.96
C VAL A 293 30.52 6.63 18.38
N THR A 294 31.11 7.68 18.93
CA THR A 294 31.08 9.01 18.32
C THR A 294 32.11 9.07 17.21
N LEU A 295 31.73 9.65 16.08
CA LEU A 295 32.55 9.79 14.88
C LEU A 295 32.72 11.27 14.54
N THR A 296 33.83 11.59 13.91
CA THR A 296 34.02 12.79 13.11
C THR A 296 33.61 12.52 11.65
N LEU A 297 33.46 13.57 10.83
CA LEU A 297 33.11 13.42 9.41
C LEU A 297 34.14 12.57 8.65
N ASP A 298 35.43 12.73 8.95
CA ASP A 298 36.53 12.02 8.28
C ASP A 298 36.62 10.54 8.67
N GLU A 299 36.06 10.16 9.82
CA GLU A 299 36.05 8.79 10.32
C GLU A 299 34.91 7.94 9.75
N ILE A 300 33.87 8.55 9.15
CA ILE A 300 32.70 7.83 8.65
C ILE A 300 33.09 6.78 7.60
N ASP A 301 33.91 7.17 6.62
CA ASP A 301 34.23 6.32 5.48
C ASP A 301 35.11 5.14 5.86
N THR A 302 36.00 5.32 6.84
CA THR A 302 36.83 4.24 7.37
C THR A 302 36.05 3.36 8.36
N HIS A 303 35.16 3.95 9.17
CA HIS A 303 34.33 3.23 10.12
C HIS A 303 33.36 2.24 9.45
N LYS A 304 32.63 2.69 8.41
CA LYS A 304 31.57 1.92 7.76
C LYS A 304 32.06 0.62 7.10
N VAL A 305 33.35 0.56 6.75
CA VAL A 305 33.98 -0.62 6.11
C VAL A 305 34.70 -1.52 7.11
N THR A 306 34.67 -1.20 8.41
CA THR A 306 35.27 -2.08 9.41
C THR A 306 34.45 -3.36 9.55
N LYS A 307 35.13 -4.51 9.74
CA LYS A 307 34.46 -5.80 10.01
C LYS A 307 33.55 -5.75 11.24
N LYS A 308 33.89 -4.91 12.22
CA LYS A 308 33.07 -4.69 13.43
C LYS A 308 31.74 -4.06 13.04
N HIS A 309 31.77 -2.97 12.26
CA HIS A 309 30.57 -2.29 11.82
C HIS A 309 29.71 -3.17 10.90
N GLU A 310 30.33 -3.82 9.92
CA GLU A 310 29.65 -4.73 8.99
C GLU A 310 28.89 -5.84 9.73
N ARG A 311 29.54 -6.51 10.70
CA ARG A 311 28.89 -7.54 11.52
C ARG A 311 27.74 -6.97 12.35
N ALA A 312 27.96 -5.85 13.03
CA ALA A 312 26.91 -5.20 13.83
C ALA A 312 25.69 -4.84 12.97
N MET A 313 25.92 -4.32 11.76
CA MET A 313 24.88 -4.00 10.80
C MET A 313 24.09 -5.24 10.36
N MET A 314 24.78 -6.33 9.99
CA MET A 314 24.16 -7.59 9.56
C MET A 314 23.30 -8.23 10.64
N ASP A 315 23.81 -8.26 11.88
CA ASP A 315 23.15 -8.90 13.02
C ASP A 315 21.97 -8.07 13.57
N THR A 316 21.93 -6.76 13.29
CA THR A 316 20.88 -5.87 13.77
C THR A 316 19.51 -6.32 13.23
N PRO A 317 18.53 -6.62 14.09
CA PRO A 317 17.23 -7.08 13.64
C PRO A 317 16.37 -5.95 13.07
N VAL A 318 15.80 -6.21 11.89
CA VAL A 318 14.69 -5.46 11.31
C VAL A 318 13.39 -5.95 11.97
N ILE A 319 12.60 -5.00 12.47
CA ILE A 319 11.35 -5.25 13.18
C ILE A 319 10.18 -5.13 12.21
N VAL A 320 9.45 -6.21 12.01
CA VAL A 320 8.22 -6.24 11.21
C VAL A 320 7.05 -6.13 12.17
N LEU A 321 6.32 -5.01 12.11
CA LEU A 321 5.14 -4.77 12.94
C LEU A 321 3.88 -5.22 12.22
N ARG A 322 2.94 -5.86 12.92
CA ARG A 322 1.65 -6.27 12.33
C ARG A 322 0.86 -5.10 11.76
N CYS A 323 0.94 -3.94 12.41
CA CYS A 323 0.22 -2.74 12.03
C CYS A 323 0.96 -1.87 11.00
N ALA A 324 2.19 -2.21 10.62
CA ALA A 324 3.07 -1.34 9.84
C ALA A 324 4.16 -2.12 9.09
N GLU A 325 3.77 -3.07 8.24
CA GLU A 325 4.69 -3.95 7.49
C GLU A 325 5.54 -3.19 6.45
N ASP A 326 5.12 -1.98 6.09
CA ASP A 326 5.81 -1.03 5.18
C ASP A 326 6.82 -0.12 5.87
N GLU A 327 7.13 -0.37 7.13
CA GLU A 327 8.10 0.42 7.87
C GLU A 327 9.47 -0.25 7.90
N PHE A 328 10.51 0.59 7.84
CA PHE A 328 11.88 0.12 7.95
C PHE A 328 12.44 0.46 9.33
N ILE A 329 12.12 -0.39 10.29
CA ILE A 329 12.46 -0.25 11.70
C ILE A 329 13.53 -1.26 12.07
N ARG A 330 14.55 -0.83 12.82
CA ARG A 330 15.65 -1.70 13.25
C ARG A 330 15.86 -1.55 14.76
N GLU A 331 15.96 -2.63 15.49
CA GLU A 331 16.24 -2.58 16.93
C GLU A 331 17.76 -2.62 17.12
N VAL A 332 18.36 -1.44 17.32
CA VAL A 332 19.82 -1.26 17.39
C VAL A 332 20.41 -1.69 18.73
N ARG A 333 19.58 -1.66 19.79
CA ARG A 333 19.85 -2.15 21.14
C ARG A 333 18.51 -2.63 21.73
N PRO A 334 18.50 -3.45 22.80
CA PRO A 334 17.26 -3.85 23.45
C PRO A 334 16.37 -2.65 23.77
N GLU A 335 15.12 -2.69 23.29
CA GLU A 335 14.14 -1.61 23.43
C GLU A 335 14.51 -0.26 22.76
N ILE A 336 15.56 -0.20 21.95
CA ILE A 336 15.93 1.01 21.20
C ILE A 336 15.73 0.75 19.72
N TYR A 337 14.75 1.45 19.16
CA TYR A 337 14.30 1.26 17.80
C TYR A 337 14.69 2.44 16.93
N HIS A 338 15.34 2.17 15.81
CA HIS A 338 15.77 3.11 14.80
C HIS A 338 14.80 3.14 13.64
N CYS A 339 14.26 4.33 13.33
CA CYS A 339 13.47 4.55 12.12
C CYS A 339 14.39 4.83 10.93
N GLY A 340 14.39 3.95 9.94
CA GLY A 340 15.23 4.10 8.77
C GLY A 340 14.88 5.29 7.86
N TYR A 341 13.62 5.74 7.86
CA TYR A 341 13.21 6.89 7.05
C TYR A 341 13.64 8.22 7.67
N CYS A 342 13.46 8.37 8.98
CA CYS A 342 13.77 9.61 9.69
C CYS A 342 15.20 9.68 10.20
N ASN A 343 15.90 8.55 10.29
CA ASN A 343 17.24 8.44 10.90
C ASN A 343 17.26 8.87 12.38
N ILE A 344 16.26 8.42 13.16
CA ILE A 344 16.06 8.77 14.57
C ILE A 344 15.83 7.50 15.38
N THR A 345 16.36 7.46 16.60
CA THR A 345 16.17 6.38 17.57
C THR A 345 15.12 6.72 18.63
N TYR A 346 14.37 5.69 19.07
CA TYR A 346 13.33 5.78 20.08
C TYR A 346 13.51 4.68 21.12
N ASN A 347 13.43 5.04 22.39
CA ASN A 347 13.41 4.08 23.49
C ASN A 347 11.96 3.65 23.77
N GLY A 348 11.67 2.39 23.49
CA GLY A 348 10.39 1.71 23.70
C GLY A 348 9.56 1.60 22.42
N LEU A 349 8.92 0.44 22.26
CA LEU A 349 8.11 0.13 21.08
C LEU A 349 6.92 1.10 20.91
N SER A 350 6.30 1.54 22.01
CA SER A 350 5.19 2.49 21.98
C SER A 350 5.59 3.84 21.37
N LYS A 351 6.81 4.31 21.65
CA LYS A 351 7.31 5.58 21.13
C LYS A 351 7.59 5.51 19.64
N ILE A 352 8.18 4.40 19.16
CA ILE A 352 8.37 4.28 17.72
C ILE A 352 7.02 4.12 17.01
N VAL A 353 6.08 3.33 17.54
CA VAL A 353 4.72 3.22 16.96
C VAL A 353 4.02 4.59 16.91
N TYR A 354 4.15 5.40 17.95
CA TYR A 354 3.66 6.79 17.93
C TYR A 354 4.37 7.62 16.84
N HIS A 355 5.70 7.54 16.76
CA HIS A 355 6.49 8.24 15.75
C HIS A 355 6.04 7.92 14.31
N LEU A 356 5.72 6.65 14.00
CA LEU A 356 5.25 6.26 12.66
C LEU A 356 3.97 7.00 12.23
N ASN A 357 3.20 7.51 13.20
CA ASN A 357 1.98 8.26 12.95
C ASN A 357 2.20 9.79 12.89
N THR A 358 3.42 10.28 13.14
CA THR A 358 3.75 11.71 13.08
C THR A 358 3.84 12.21 11.64
N SER A 359 3.50 13.49 11.41
CA SER A 359 3.62 14.13 10.10
C SER A 359 5.03 14.05 9.55
N ASN A 360 6.04 14.32 10.39
CA ASN A 360 7.45 14.24 10.01
C ASN A 360 7.84 12.87 9.44
N HIS A 361 7.37 11.77 10.07
CA HIS A 361 7.60 10.43 9.54
C HIS A 361 6.91 10.20 8.19
N LYS A 362 5.63 10.57 8.08
CA LYS A 362 4.86 10.47 6.84
C LYS A 362 5.55 11.23 5.70
N GLU A 363 6.10 12.42 5.98
CA GLU A 363 6.86 13.23 5.03
C GLU A 363 8.18 12.55 4.63
N CYS A 364 8.97 12.06 5.59
CA CYS A 364 10.21 11.33 5.29
C CYS A 364 9.94 10.10 4.40
N LYS A 365 8.89 9.34 4.69
CA LYS A 365 8.48 8.16 3.91
C LYS A 365 7.97 8.53 2.52
N THR A 366 7.20 9.60 2.40
CA THR A 366 6.73 10.12 1.11
C THR A 366 7.89 10.61 0.26
N SER A 367 8.82 11.35 0.87
CA SER A 367 10.03 11.84 0.22
C SER A 367 10.92 10.68 -0.25
N SER A 368 11.06 9.63 0.56
CA SER A 368 11.74 8.38 0.18
C SER A 368 11.11 7.75 -1.08
N SER A 369 9.79 7.62 -1.09
CA SER A 369 9.03 7.06 -2.22
C SER A 369 9.20 7.91 -3.50
N TRP A 370 9.20 9.23 -3.38
CA TRP A 370 9.44 10.15 -4.49
C TRP A 370 10.85 10.01 -5.07
N ARG A 371 11.87 9.94 -4.21
CA ARG A 371 13.28 9.76 -4.64
C ARG A 371 13.46 8.43 -5.38
N PHE A 372 12.80 7.37 -4.91
CA PHE A 372 12.79 6.09 -5.62
C PHE A 372 12.17 6.22 -7.02
N TYR A 373 10.98 6.81 -7.11
CA TYR A 373 10.27 7.04 -8.37
C TYR A 373 11.14 7.82 -9.37
N MET A 374 11.75 8.92 -8.94
CA MET A 374 12.62 9.76 -9.79
C MET A 374 13.83 9.00 -10.31
N HIS A 375 14.44 8.14 -9.48
CA HIS A 375 15.53 7.28 -9.92
C HIS A 375 15.09 6.31 -11.02
N ILE A 376 13.95 5.63 -10.85
CA ILE A 376 13.41 4.69 -11.83
C ILE A 376 13.11 5.40 -13.16
N GLN A 377 12.51 6.59 -13.12
CA GLN A 377 12.22 7.38 -14.32
C GLN A 377 13.50 7.77 -15.09
N THR A 378 14.52 8.25 -14.39
CA THR A 378 15.80 8.63 -15.00
C THR A 378 16.51 7.42 -15.62
N LYS A 379 16.52 6.27 -14.94
CA LYS A 379 17.12 5.03 -15.44
C LYS A 379 16.42 4.52 -16.70
N ASN A 380 15.11 4.75 -16.84
CA ASN A 380 14.34 4.37 -18.01
C ASN A 380 14.63 5.29 -19.22
N LYS A 381 14.82 6.60 -19.00
CA LYS A 381 15.21 7.54 -20.06
C LYS A 381 16.59 7.21 -20.64
N ASN A 382 17.55 6.87 -19.79
CA ASN A 382 18.91 6.53 -20.22
C ASN A 382 19.04 5.16 -20.90
N LYS A 383 17.97 4.35 -20.94
CA LYS A 383 17.93 3.07 -21.68
C LYS A 383 17.25 3.19 -23.04
N GLN A 384 16.67 4.34 -23.36
CA GLN A 384 16.00 4.64 -24.63
C GLN A 384 16.86 5.52 -25.55
N GLN A 385 18.01 5.97 -25.06
CA GLN A 385 19.14 6.48 -25.84
C GLN A 385 20.18 5.37 -25.96
#